data_AF-A0A9D6E0K7-F1
#
_entry.id   AF-A0A9D6E0K7-F1
#
_cell.length_a   1.000
_cell.length_b   1.000
_cell.length_c   1.000
_cell.angle_alpha   90.00
_cell.angle_beta   90.00
_cell.angle_gamma   90.00
#
_symmetry.space_group_name_H-M   'P 1'
#
loop_
_entity.id
_entity.type
_entity.pdbx_description
1 polymer ?
#
loop_
_entity_poly.entity_id
_entity_poly.type
_entity_poly.pdbx_seq_one_letter_code
_entity_poly.pdbx_strand_id
1 'polypeptide(L)'
;MKILTGKGWTDSFLDEALSAGKVRIRAAVWKNLEELKGVYFVRPKSLLMLWNYLQEVGLRQLIIKILSRSKENFRNEKYVSCGLGYVLEPEDQGSFAVNQQVVFVAPGHPRCMERIVLPSCLVGPISHALGNSVHNGVLHHFPAERGSKEQIWLSQIRGWNEYAGDTSSPENFGDFLDVAEDVLFRTPSRGEIYMGRNPVKLDVSPSTPVAERSAGPSGKPRTGKRTACLFGYGNYAKTCILPNIKDHFEIRRIHEIDPTQIPPADLPSTLFDTSPSPREDELYDAYFIASYHHTHAPLAIHALKHGAWAVVEKPVTTTWDQLHELLDALSESKAGLFSGFHKRYSPLNELAREDLCASPGDPVSYHCIVYEVPLPDLHWYRWPNSRSRIVSNGCHWLDHFLFLNNWSKVRWTSLVEAADGTLNVSAELENRAFFSMVLTDVGSERIGVQDYVELRANDATVKITNGAAYMSESTRSILRRRKINKVFAYGEMYRQIARQITTGKQGDSLQSIEASSSLILSLEDMLMENRRRASHPASS
;
A
#
# COMPACT_ATOMS: atom_id res chain seq x y z
N MET A 1 0.33 12.60 -20.40
CA MET A 1 -0.12 11.48 -21.25
C MET A 1 -1.63 11.30 -21.19
N LYS A 2 -2.18 10.71 -22.25
CA LYS A 2 -3.58 10.32 -22.37
C LYS A 2 -3.84 8.91 -21.82
N ILE A 3 -4.93 8.73 -21.08
CA ILE A 3 -5.39 7.43 -20.57
C ILE A 3 -6.86 7.25 -20.88
N LEU A 4 -7.26 6.04 -21.30
CA LEU A 4 -8.65 5.67 -21.50
C LEU A 4 -9.26 5.28 -20.16
N THR A 5 -10.21 6.09 -19.71
CA THR A 5 -10.93 5.84 -18.45
C THR A 5 -12.43 5.68 -18.72
N GLY A 6 -13.22 5.39 -17.69
CA GLY A 6 -14.69 5.43 -17.78
C GLY A 6 -15.26 6.78 -18.23
N LYS A 7 -14.50 7.88 -18.17
CA LYS A 7 -14.88 9.20 -18.71
C LYS A 7 -14.46 9.42 -20.17
N GLY A 8 -13.75 8.48 -20.78
CA GLY A 8 -13.18 8.58 -22.12
C GLY A 8 -11.67 8.78 -22.14
N TRP A 9 -11.15 9.08 -23.33
CA TRP A 9 -9.73 9.33 -23.60
C TRP A 9 -9.35 10.73 -23.10
N THR A 10 -8.65 10.79 -21.96
CA THR A 10 -8.44 12.06 -21.23
C THR A 10 -6.96 12.44 -21.20
N ASP A 11 -6.64 13.67 -21.55
CA ASP A 11 -5.28 14.22 -21.58
C ASP A 11 -4.99 15.07 -20.34
N SER A 12 -4.57 14.42 -19.25
CA SER A 12 -4.27 15.12 -17.99
C SER A 12 -3.43 14.31 -16.99
N PHE A 13 -2.91 13.16 -17.39
CA PHE A 13 -2.17 12.28 -16.49
C PHE A 13 -0.67 12.50 -16.63
N LEU A 14 0.05 12.43 -15.51
CA LEU A 14 1.51 12.31 -15.55
C LEU A 14 1.89 10.96 -16.15
N ASP A 15 3.07 10.91 -16.74
CA ASP A 15 3.73 9.68 -17.18
C ASP A 15 4.23 8.89 -15.97
N GLU A 16 4.21 7.55 -16.05
CA GLU A 16 4.88 6.70 -15.05
C GLU A 16 6.38 7.01 -15.03
N ALA A 17 7.02 7.05 -13.87
CA ALA A 17 8.44 7.36 -13.78
C ALA A 17 9.31 6.24 -14.34
N LEU A 18 10.29 6.60 -15.17
CA LEU A 18 11.29 5.65 -15.65
C LEU A 18 12.26 5.31 -14.50
N SER A 19 12.49 4.02 -14.29
CA SER A 19 13.36 3.50 -13.22
C SER A 19 14.20 2.34 -13.74
N ALA A 20 15.20 1.94 -12.96
CA ALA A 20 16.18 0.92 -13.33
C ALA A 20 15.55 -0.36 -13.90
N GLY A 21 16.07 -0.82 -15.05
CA GLY A 21 15.62 -2.02 -15.74
C GLY A 21 14.29 -1.89 -16.48
N LYS A 22 13.81 -0.66 -16.75
CA LYS A 22 12.52 -0.42 -17.44
C LYS A 22 12.66 0.25 -18.79
N VAL A 23 11.57 0.19 -19.55
CA VAL A 23 11.47 0.79 -20.88
C VAL A 23 10.18 1.60 -20.97
N ARG A 24 10.27 2.84 -21.44
CA ARG A 24 9.10 3.64 -21.79
C ARG A 24 8.69 3.35 -23.23
N ILE A 25 7.45 2.92 -23.41
CA ILE A 25 6.89 2.54 -24.71
C ILE A 25 5.76 3.49 -25.05
N ARG A 26 5.77 4.01 -26.27
CA ARG A 26 4.59 4.63 -26.90
C ARG A 26 3.74 3.53 -27.51
N ALA A 27 2.55 3.32 -26.97
CA ALA A 27 1.65 2.31 -27.47
C ALA A 27 1.07 2.70 -28.84
N ALA A 28 1.07 1.75 -29.77
CA ALA A 28 0.46 1.90 -31.10
C ALA A 28 -0.76 0.98 -31.25
N VAL A 29 -0.67 -0.21 -30.65
CA VAL A 29 -1.75 -1.19 -30.54
C VAL A 29 -1.87 -1.62 -29.08
N TRP A 30 -3.09 -1.67 -28.56
CA TRP A 30 -3.37 -2.12 -27.20
C TRP A 30 -4.58 -3.05 -27.19
N LYS A 31 -4.43 -4.25 -26.64
CA LYS A 31 -5.48 -5.25 -26.54
C LYS A 31 -5.67 -5.68 -25.10
N ASN A 32 -6.88 -5.49 -24.59
CA ASN A 32 -7.24 -6.01 -23.28
C ASN A 32 -7.57 -7.50 -23.41
N LEU A 33 -6.94 -8.32 -22.57
CA LEU A 33 -7.12 -9.76 -22.54
C LEU A 33 -8.16 -10.14 -21.47
N GLU A 34 -8.03 -9.55 -20.29
CA GLU A 34 -8.93 -9.80 -19.15
C GLU A 34 -9.11 -8.52 -18.31
N GLU A 35 -10.33 -8.29 -17.82
CA GLU A 35 -10.58 -7.32 -16.75
C GLU A 35 -10.25 -7.95 -15.39
N LEU A 36 -9.35 -7.32 -14.63
CA LEU A 36 -8.93 -7.81 -13.34
C LEU A 36 -9.94 -7.44 -12.25
N LYS A 37 -10.41 -8.46 -11.54
CA LYS A 37 -11.21 -8.30 -10.31
C LYS A 37 -10.36 -8.64 -9.09
N GLY A 38 -10.66 -8.00 -7.97
CA GLY A 38 -9.99 -8.28 -6.70
C GLY A 38 -8.59 -7.67 -6.56
N VAL A 39 -8.21 -6.68 -7.36
CA VAL A 39 -6.98 -5.89 -7.16
C VAL A 39 -7.13 -4.93 -5.96
N TYR A 40 -8.34 -4.40 -5.78
CA TYR A 40 -8.68 -3.47 -4.70
C TYR A 40 -9.92 -3.95 -3.94
N PHE A 41 -10.07 -3.47 -2.71
CA PHE A 41 -11.30 -3.63 -1.95
C PHE A 41 -12.46 -2.87 -2.61
N VAL A 42 -13.32 -3.60 -3.32
CA VAL A 42 -14.58 -3.07 -3.85
C VAL A 42 -15.70 -3.53 -2.93
N ARG A 43 -16.17 -2.65 -2.04
CA ARG A 43 -17.34 -2.97 -1.21
C ARG A 43 -18.63 -2.82 -2.02
N PRO A 44 -19.58 -3.76 -1.94
CA PRO A 44 -20.85 -3.64 -2.62
C PRO A 44 -21.62 -2.41 -2.13
N LYS A 45 -22.31 -1.74 -3.06
CA LYS A 45 -23.17 -0.58 -2.76
C LYS A 45 -24.42 -1.06 -2.03
N SER A 46 -24.37 -1.11 -0.70
CA SER A 46 -25.48 -1.54 0.16
C SER A 46 -25.91 -0.43 1.10
N LEU A 47 -27.19 -0.02 1.01
CA LEU A 47 -27.79 0.96 1.93
C LEU A 47 -27.74 0.48 3.38
N LEU A 48 -27.96 -0.81 3.60
CA LEU A 48 -27.86 -1.44 4.92
C LEU A 48 -26.43 -1.38 5.48
N MET A 49 -25.41 -1.58 4.63
CA MET A 49 -24.01 -1.44 5.05
C MET A 49 -23.65 0.00 5.37
N LEU A 50 -24.13 0.97 4.58
CA LEU A 50 -23.93 2.40 4.86
C LEU A 50 -24.62 2.81 6.17
N TRP A 51 -25.81 2.27 6.46
CA TRP A 51 -26.51 2.48 7.73
C TRP A 51 -25.74 1.90 8.93
N ASN A 52 -25.26 0.67 8.84
CA ASN A 52 -24.41 0.06 9.87
C ASN A 52 -23.13 0.89 10.10
N TYR A 53 -22.50 1.36 9.02
CA TYR A 53 -21.31 2.20 9.12
C TYR A 53 -21.59 3.58 9.72
N LEU A 54 -22.76 4.17 9.40
CA LEU A 54 -23.22 5.44 9.97
C LEU A 54 -23.30 5.37 11.49
N GLN A 55 -23.85 4.28 12.03
CA GLN A 55 -23.99 4.07 13.47
C GLN A 55 -22.64 3.96 14.19
N GLU A 56 -21.60 3.51 13.50
CA GLU A 56 -20.25 3.29 14.07
C GLU A 56 -19.35 4.53 13.96
N VAL A 57 -19.34 5.23 12.82
CA VAL A 57 -18.37 6.33 12.57
C VAL A 57 -18.99 7.72 12.44
N GLY A 58 -20.32 7.81 12.31
CA GLY A 58 -21.06 9.06 12.14
C GLY A 58 -21.15 9.59 10.70
N LEU A 59 -22.07 10.54 10.48
CA LEU A 59 -22.50 11.03 9.16
C LEU A 59 -21.38 11.70 8.37
N ARG A 60 -20.54 12.50 9.03
CA ARG A 60 -19.43 13.20 8.39
C ARG A 60 -18.44 12.24 7.75
N GLN A 61 -18.07 11.18 8.46
CA GLN A 61 -17.11 10.18 7.96
C GLN A 61 -17.71 9.31 6.86
N LEU A 62 -19.02 9.03 6.93
CA LEU A 62 -19.74 8.38 5.85
C LEU A 62 -19.67 9.20 4.55
N ILE A 63 -19.95 10.51 4.62
CA ILE A 63 -19.93 11.41 3.45
C ILE A 63 -18.52 11.48 2.84
N ILE A 64 -17.49 11.69 3.67
CA ILE A 64 -16.09 11.71 3.20
C ILE A 64 -15.73 10.41 2.48
N LYS A 65 -16.14 9.27 3.04
CA LYS A 65 -15.91 7.95 2.44
C LYS A 65 -16.65 7.74 1.13
N ILE A 66 -17.90 8.20 1.01
CA ILE A 66 -18.68 8.12 -0.23
C ILE A 66 -18.04 8.99 -1.32
N LEU A 67 -17.67 10.23 -0.99
CA LEU A 67 -17.02 11.15 -1.91
C LEU A 67 -15.65 10.63 -2.37
N SER A 68 -14.87 10.04 -1.45
CA SER A 68 -13.59 9.40 -1.79
C SER A 68 -13.80 8.24 -2.77
N ARG A 69 -14.73 7.33 -2.47
CA ARG A 69 -15.04 6.17 -3.32
C ARG A 69 -15.46 6.53 -4.73
N SER A 70 -16.24 7.61 -4.90
CA SER A 70 -16.63 8.07 -6.23
C SER A 70 -15.44 8.56 -7.08
N LYS A 71 -14.36 9.00 -6.44
CA LYS A 71 -13.13 9.45 -7.10
C LYS A 71 -12.14 8.30 -7.36
N GLU A 72 -12.28 7.16 -6.67
CA GLU A 72 -11.45 5.96 -6.84
C GLU A 72 -11.86 5.06 -8.02
N ASN A 73 -12.98 5.36 -8.70
CA ASN A 73 -13.47 4.52 -9.79
C ASN A 73 -12.46 4.33 -10.93
N PHE A 74 -11.61 5.32 -11.21
CA PHE A 74 -10.56 5.20 -12.23
C PHE A 74 -9.48 4.19 -11.88
N ARG A 75 -9.12 4.12 -10.59
CA ARG A 75 -8.08 3.20 -10.10
C ARG A 75 -8.53 1.75 -10.20
N ASN A 76 -9.82 1.48 -9.96
CA ASN A 76 -10.30 0.11 -9.83
C ASN A 76 -10.41 -0.64 -11.18
N GLU A 77 -10.42 0.06 -12.30
CA GLU A 77 -10.46 -0.56 -13.64
C GLU A 77 -9.05 -0.93 -14.10
N LYS A 78 -8.63 -2.17 -13.80
CA LYS A 78 -7.34 -2.72 -14.23
C LYS A 78 -7.54 -3.91 -15.16
N TYR A 79 -6.61 -4.11 -16.08
CA TYR A 79 -6.65 -5.15 -17.09
C TYR A 79 -5.29 -5.84 -17.22
N VAL A 80 -5.33 -7.13 -17.53
CA VAL A 80 -4.20 -7.77 -18.21
C VAL A 80 -4.34 -7.41 -19.69
N SER A 81 -3.29 -6.85 -20.27
CA SER A 81 -3.28 -6.41 -21.66
C SER A 81 -1.98 -6.81 -22.34
N CYS A 82 -1.98 -6.81 -23.67
CA CYS A 82 -0.77 -6.84 -24.47
C CYS A 82 -0.85 -5.78 -25.58
N GLY A 83 0.29 -5.47 -26.20
CA GLY A 83 0.29 -4.48 -27.25
C GLY A 83 1.58 -4.44 -28.06
N LEU A 84 1.55 -3.58 -29.07
CA LEU A 84 2.69 -3.24 -29.92
C LEU A 84 2.97 -1.75 -29.77
N GLY A 85 4.24 -1.37 -29.80
CA GLY A 85 4.62 0.02 -29.63
C GLY A 85 6.03 0.32 -30.12
N TYR A 86 6.45 1.53 -29.78
CA TYR A 86 7.77 2.05 -30.09
C TYR A 86 8.46 2.46 -28.80
N VAL A 87 9.71 2.06 -28.64
CA VAL A 87 10.53 2.51 -27.50
C VAL A 87 10.75 4.02 -27.62
N LEU A 88 10.34 4.76 -26.59
CA LEU A 88 10.62 6.20 -26.48
C LEU A 88 11.94 6.45 -25.76
N GLU A 89 12.10 5.83 -24.61
CA GLU A 89 13.24 6.01 -23.72
C GLU A 89 13.59 4.65 -23.13
N PRO A 90 14.73 4.04 -23.53
CA PRO A 90 15.31 2.92 -22.81
C PRO A 90 16.03 3.44 -21.56
N GLU A 91 15.93 2.75 -20.44
CA GLU A 91 16.74 3.09 -19.26
C GLU A 91 18.19 2.58 -19.40
N ASP A 92 18.38 1.34 -19.86
CA ASP A 92 19.69 0.77 -20.21
C ASP A 92 20.03 1.03 -21.69
N GLN A 93 21.15 1.71 -21.97
CA GLN A 93 21.62 1.98 -23.35
C GLN A 93 21.90 0.71 -24.20
N GLY A 94 21.88 -0.48 -23.60
CA GLY A 94 22.19 -1.75 -24.27
C GLY A 94 20.99 -2.61 -24.71
N SER A 95 19.79 -2.43 -24.14
CA SER A 95 18.71 -3.42 -24.30
C SER A 95 17.75 -3.13 -25.45
N PHE A 96 17.44 -1.86 -25.71
CA PHE A 96 16.54 -1.44 -26.80
C PHE A 96 16.96 -0.11 -27.41
N ALA A 97 16.80 0.05 -28.72
CA ALA A 97 17.04 1.32 -29.41
C ALA A 97 15.80 2.22 -29.38
N VAL A 98 15.98 3.55 -29.34
CA VAL A 98 14.89 4.51 -29.50
C VAL A 98 14.21 4.29 -30.86
N ASN A 99 12.87 4.31 -30.88
CA ASN A 99 11.99 3.95 -31.99
C ASN A 99 12.02 2.47 -32.41
N GLN A 100 12.72 1.58 -31.68
CA GLN A 100 12.60 0.15 -31.92
C GLN A 100 11.14 -0.28 -31.73
N GLN A 101 10.65 -1.10 -32.65
CA GLN A 101 9.33 -1.70 -32.56
C GLN A 101 9.36 -2.88 -31.59
N VAL A 102 8.41 -2.90 -30.66
CA VAL A 102 8.37 -3.88 -29.57
C VAL A 102 6.95 -4.42 -29.35
N VAL A 103 6.88 -5.67 -28.91
CA VAL A 103 5.71 -6.27 -28.28
C VAL A 103 5.86 -6.13 -26.77
N PHE A 104 4.75 -5.93 -26.07
CA PHE A 104 4.75 -5.84 -24.62
C PHE A 104 3.56 -6.53 -23.98
N VAL A 105 3.74 -6.93 -22.73
CA VAL A 105 2.69 -7.46 -21.85
C VAL A 105 2.51 -6.51 -20.67
N ALA A 106 1.26 -6.16 -20.37
CA ALA A 106 0.86 -5.21 -19.33
C ALA A 106 -0.03 -5.91 -18.29
N PRO A 107 0.55 -6.42 -17.19
CA PRO A 107 -0.12 -7.29 -16.20
C PRO A 107 -1.30 -6.73 -15.41
N GLY A 108 -1.36 -5.40 -15.19
CA GLY A 108 -2.35 -4.80 -14.29
C GLY A 108 -2.53 -3.30 -14.49
N HIS A 109 -2.67 -2.87 -15.74
CA HIS A 109 -2.71 -1.45 -16.12
C HIS A 109 -4.15 -0.97 -16.36
N PRO A 110 -4.38 0.36 -16.39
CA PRO A 110 -5.62 0.96 -16.87
C PRO A 110 -6.07 0.43 -18.23
N ARG A 111 -7.33 0.72 -18.60
CA ARG A 111 -7.96 0.19 -19.82
C ARG A 111 -7.14 0.38 -21.09
N CYS A 112 -6.44 1.50 -21.24
CA CYS A 112 -5.49 1.78 -22.31
C CYS A 112 -4.72 3.06 -21.97
N MET A 113 -3.44 3.15 -22.32
CA MET A 113 -2.58 4.31 -22.04
C MET A 113 -1.74 4.66 -23.28
N GLU A 114 -1.51 5.96 -23.50
CA GLU A 114 -0.70 6.47 -24.62
C GLU A 114 0.77 6.03 -24.50
N ARG A 115 1.28 6.07 -23.26
CA ARG A 115 2.64 5.67 -22.89
C ARG A 115 2.57 4.78 -21.67
N ILE A 116 3.46 3.81 -21.61
CA ILE A 116 3.56 2.86 -20.51
C ILE A 116 5.03 2.63 -20.17
N VAL A 117 5.33 2.44 -18.89
CA VAL A 117 6.66 2.01 -18.42
C VAL A 117 6.56 0.59 -17.91
N LEU A 118 7.37 -0.31 -18.48
CA LEU A 118 7.38 -1.73 -18.10
C LEU A 118 8.81 -2.19 -17.79
N PRO A 119 8.98 -3.13 -16.84
CA PRO A 119 10.19 -3.94 -16.74
C PRO A 119 10.59 -4.52 -18.09
N SER A 120 11.89 -4.52 -18.39
CA SER A 120 12.42 -5.01 -19.67
C SER A 120 12.04 -6.46 -19.98
N CYS A 121 11.83 -7.30 -18.96
CA CYS A 121 11.36 -8.68 -19.13
C CYS A 121 9.93 -8.79 -19.70
N LEU A 122 9.12 -7.73 -19.64
CA LEU A 122 7.77 -7.67 -20.20
C LEU A 122 7.74 -7.04 -21.60
N VAL A 123 8.90 -6.85 -22.22
CA VAL A 123 9.08 -6.16 -23.49
C VAL A 123 10.00 -7.00 -24.38
N GLY A 124 9.62 -7.21 -25.63
CA GLY A 124 10.41 -7.97 -26.59
C GLY A 124 10.46 -7.30 -27.97
N PRO A 125 11.48 -7.59 -28.79
CA PRO A 125 11.45 -7.23 -30.19
C PRO A 125 10.28 -7.95 -30.88
N ILE A 126 9.70 -7.34 -31.91
CA ILE A 126 8.69 -8.01 -32.73
C ILE A 126 9.35 -8.78 -33.87
N SER A 127 8.80 -9.96 -34.17
CA SER A 127 9.18 -10.79 -35.30
C SER A 127 8.64 -10.23 -36.63
N HIS A 128 7.50 -9.54 -36.58
CA HIS A 128 6.83 -8.96 -37.74
C HIS A 128 6.81 -7.44 -37.68
N ALA A 129 7.34 -6.75 -38.71
CA ALA A 129 7.29 -5.30 -38.78
C ALA A 129 5.84 -4.79 -38.73
N LEU A 130 5.60 -3.72 -37.95
CA LEU A 130 4.31 -3.04 -37.94
C LEU A 130 4.02 -2.49 -39.34
N GLY A 131 2.90 -2.92 -39.94
CA GLY A 131 2.47 -2.45 -41.25
C GLY A 131 2.19 -0.93 -41.28
N ASN A 132 2.26 -0.33 -42.48
CA ASN A 132 2.06 1.10 -42.72
C ASN A 132 0.69 1.66 -42.28
N SER A 133 -0.28 0.80 -41.94
CA SER A 133 -1.62 1.16 -41.46
C SER A 133 -1.66 1.61 -39.99
N VAL A 134 -0.59 1.35 -39.23
CA VAL A 134 -0.42 1.85 -37.85
C VAL A 134 0.27 3.22 -37.92
N HIS A 135 -0.54 4.26 -38.15
CA HIS A 135 -0.05 5.62 -38.33
C HIS A 135 0.52 6.22 -37.04
N ASN A 136 1.58 7.04 -37.18
CA ASN A 136 2.08 7.94 -36.14
C ASN A 136 0.98 8.98 -35.78
N GLY A 137 0.13 8.67 -34.81
CA GLY A 137 -0.94 9.60 -34.39
C GLY A 137 -2.24 8.92 -33.90
N VAL A 138 -2.42 7.63 -34.16
CA VAL A 138 -3.60 6.88 -33.70
C VAL A 138 -3.16 5.64 -32.93
N LEU A 139 -3.68 5.49 -31.71
CA LEU A 139 -3.58 4.27 -30.93
C LEU A 139 -4.81 3.41 -31.21
N HIS A 140 -4.60 2.15 -31.58
CA HIS A 140 -5.66 1.18 -31.85
C HIS A 140 -5.95 0.35 -30.60
N HIS A 141 -7.07 0.62 -29.94
CA HIS A 141 -7.51 -0.10 -28.75
C HIS A 141 -8.53 -1.19 -29.08
N PHE A 142 -8.29 -2.39 -28.55
CA PHE A 142 -9.17 -3.55 -28.66
C PHE A 142 -9.65 -3.95 -27.27
N PRO A 143 -10.94 -3.74 -26.95
CA PRO A 143 -11.53 -4.18 -25.69
C PRO A 143 -11.49 -5.71 -25.54
N ALA A 144 -11.54 -6.19 -24.30
CA ALA A 144 -11.60 -7.62 -24.02
C ALA A 144 -12.88 -8.23 -24.61
N GLU A 145 -12.74 -9.34 -25.34
CA GLU A 145 -13.88 -10.09 -25.90
C GLU A 145 -14.59 -10.86 -24.78
N ARG A 146 -15.93 -10.81 -24.74
CA ARG A 146 -16.70 -11.63 -23.79
C ARG A 146 -16.57 -13.10 -24.15
N GLY A 147 -15.99 -13.90 -23.25
CA GLY A 147 -15.92 -15.35 -23.39
C GLY A 147 -14.71 -15.88 -24.17
N SER A 148 -13.64 -15.09 -24.33
CA SER A 148 -12.36 -15.62 -24.81
C SER A 148 -11.88 -16.70 -23.84
N LYS A 149 -11.67 -17.93 -24.34
CA LYS A 149 -11.14 -19.05 -23.54
C LYS A 149 -9.93 -18.58 -22.76
N GLU A 150 -10.00 -18.70 -21.43
CA GLU A 150 -8.92 -18.42 -20.49
C GLU A 150 -7.65 -19.09 -21.01
N GLN A 151 -6.71 -18.28 -21.49
CA GLN A 151 -5.43 -18.80 -21.94
C GLN A 151 -4.61 -19.07 -20.67
N ILE A 152 -4.21 -20.32 -20.47
CA ILE A 152 -3.58 -20.85 -19.25
C ILE A 152 -2.42 -19.96 -18.76
N TRP A 153 -1.69 -19.33 -19.68
CA TRP A 153 -0.57 -18.43 -19.40
C TRP A 153 -0.96 -17.12 -18.70
N LEU A 154 -2.21 -16.64 -18.86
CA LEU A 154 -2.70 -15.42 -18.19
C LEU A 154 -2.65 -15.53 -16.66
N SER A 155 -2.81 -16.74 -16.12
CA SER A 155 -2.83 -16.98 -14.68
C SER A 155 -1.53 -16.55 -13.97
N GLN A 156 -0.38 -16.66 -14.64
CA GLN A 156 0.94 -16.37 -14.07
C GLN A 156 1.26 -14.87 -14.05
N ILE A 157 0.67 -14.08 -14.95
CA ILE A 157 0.90 -12.64 -15.04
C ILE A 157 -0.27 -11.82 -14.50
N ARG A 158 -1.34 -12.47 -14.06
CA ARG A 158 -2.60 -11.80 -13.68
C ARG A 158 -2.39 -10.87 -12.49
N GLY A 159 -2.40 -9.56 -12.73
CA GLY A 159 -2.15 -8.57 -11.68
C GLY A 159 -0.72 -8.63 -11.10
N TRP A 160 0.21 -9.29 -11.81
CA TRP A 160 1.62 -9.34 -11.43
C TRP A 160 2.18 -7.91 -11.34
N ASN A 161 3.07 -7.72 -10.38
CA ASN A 161 3.68 -6.43 -10.14
C ASN A 161 5.12 -6.63 -9.63
N GLU A 162 6.05 -5.82 -10.12
CA GLU A 162 7.46 -5.88 -9.73
C GLU A 162 7.71 -5.64 -8.23
N TYR A 163 6.84 -4.86 -7.57
CA TYR A 163 6.93 -4.58 -6.14
C TYR A 163 6.45 -5.76 -5.28
N ALA A 164 5.96 -6.85 -5.90
CA ALA A 164 5.46 -8.00 -5.17
C ALA A 164 6.56 -8.75 -4.41
N GLY A 165 7.81 -8.70 -4.87
CA GLY A 165 8.92 -9.47 -4.29
C GLY A 165 8.83 -10.96 -4.56
N ASP A 166 8.04 -11.34 -5.57
CA ASP A 166 7.97 -12.71 -6.04
C ASP A 166 9.15 -12.99 -6.96
N THR A 167 10.09 -13.82 -6.49
CA THR A 167 11.22 -14.31 -7.29
C THR A 167 10.81 -15.46 -8.20
N SER A 168 9.60 -16.02 -8.04
CA SER A 168 8.95 -16.83 -9.07
C SER A 168 8.34 -15.92 -10.15
N SER A 169 9.12 -14.93 -10.58
CA SER A 169 8.94 -14.34 -11.90
C SER A 169 8.75 -15.50 -12.88
N PRO A 170 7.72 -15.47 -13.73
CA PRO A 170 7.54 -16.51 -14.73
C PRO A 170 8.86 -16.76 -15.45
N GLU A 171 9.42 -17.96 -15.27
CA GLU A 171 10.73 -18.34 -15.83
C GLU A 171 10.75 -18.17 -17.37
N ASN A 172 9.56 -18.01 -17.97
CA ASN A 172 9.31 -17.89 -19.39
C ASN A 172 8.58 -16.60 -19.78
N PHE A 173 9.00 -15.42 -19.33
CA PHE A 173 8.42 -14.17 -19.87
C PHE A 173 8.54 -14.06 -21.40
N GLY A 174 9.57 -14.67 -22.00
CA GLY A 174 9.70 -14.82 -23.45
C GLY A 174 8.50 -15.52 -24.09
N ASP A 175 8.05 -16.64 -23.53
CA ASP A 175 6.87 -17.38 -24.03
C ASP A 175 5.61 -16.49 -24.05
N PHE A 176 5.43 -15.60 -23.06
CA PHE A 176 4.29 -14.69 -23.08
C PHE A 176 4.39 -13.62 -24.16
N LEU A 177 5.59 -13.16 -24.49
CA LEU A 177 5.81 -12.19 -25.56
C LEU A 177 5.51 -12.81 -26.92
N ASP A 178 5.94 -14.04 -27.14
CA ASP A 178 5.62 -14.82 -28.35
C ASP A 178 4.10 -15.03 -28.47
N VAL A 179 3.45 -15.46 -27.37
CA VAL A 179 2.00 -15.64 -27.36
C VAL A 179 1.25 -14.31 -27.52
N ALA A 180 1.76 -13.22 -26.94
CA ALA A 180 1.19 -11.89 -27.13
C ALA A 180 1.29 -11.47 -28.60
N GLU A 181 2.44 -11.69 -29.26
CA GLU A 181 2.63 -11.42 -30.69
C GLU A 181 1.64 -12.26 -31.53
N ASP A 182 1.52 -13.56 -31.27
CA ASP A 182 0.57 -14.45 -31.95
C ASP A 182 -0.89 -14.00 -31.80
N VAL A 183 -1.28 -13.55 -30.60
CA VAL A 183 -2.62 -13.03 -30.30
C VAL A 183 -2.91 -11.72 -31.04
N LEU A 184 -1.88 -10.97 -31.42
CA LEU A 184 -1.96 -9.70 -32.13
C LEU A 184 -1.88 -9.86 -33.67
N PHE A 185 -1.18 -10.89 -34.18
CA PHE A 185 -0.99 -11.11 -35.63
C PHE A 185 -1.84 -12.24 -36.25
N ARG A 186 -2.23 -13.29 -35.50
CA ARG A 186 -3.12 -14.43 -35.81
C ARG A 186 -3.13 -15.08 -37.23
N THR A 187 -2.30 -14.70 -38.19
CA THR A 187 -1.98 -15.48 -39.40
C THR A 187 -0.58 -15.08 -39.95
N PRO A 188 0.43 -15.97 -39.90
CA PRO A 188 1.83 -15.62 -40.24
C PRO A 188 2.10 -15.24 -41.70
N SER A 189 1.13 -15.40 -42.61
CA SER A 189 1.41 -15.43 -44.05
C SER A 189 1.39 -14.08 -44.77
N ARG A 190 1.07 -12.96 -44.12
CA ARG A 190 1.04 -11.63 -44.80
C ARG A 190 1.54 -10.41 -44.01
N GLY A 191 1.98 -10.53 -42.76
CA GLY A 191 2.42 -9.34 -41.99
C GLY A 191 1.32 -8.29 -41.77
N GLU A 192 0.06 -8.69 -41.90
CA GLU A 192 -1.11 -7.85 -41.61
C GLU A 192 -1.58 -8.11 -40.18
N ILE A 193 -1.87 -7.03 -39.43
CA ILE A 193 -2.39 -7.11 -38.06
C ILE A 193 -3.81 -7.69 -38.11
N TYR A 194 -3.96 -8.99 -37.82
CA TYR A 194 -5.28 -9.65 -37.73
C TYR A 194 -5.90 -9.39 -36.36
N MET A 195 -6.65 -8.30 -36.26
CA MET A 195 -7.37 -7.95 -35.05
C MET A 195 -8.86 -7.94 -35.36
N GLY A 196 -9.67 -8.51 -34.47
CA GLY A 196 -11.12 -8.63 -34.61
C GLY A 196 -11.84 -7.35 -35.05
N ARG A 197 -13.09 -7.47 -35.51
CA ARG A 197 -13.85 -6.38 -36.14
C ARG A 197 -13.79 -5.07 -35.32
N ASN A 198 -13.25 -4.02 -35.96
CA ASN A 198 -13.28 -2.59 -35.57
C ASN A 198 -12.58 -2.18 -34.25
N PRO A 199 -11.29 -1.79 -34.28
CA PRO A 199 -10.66 -1.12 -33.13
C PRO A 199 -11.33 0.20 -32.77
N VAL A 200 -11.28 0.54 -31.49
CA VAL A 200 -11.47 1.93 -31.04
C VAL A 200 -10.20 2.70 -31.39
N LYS A 201 -10.31 3.66 -32.31
CA LYS A 201 -9.22 4.55 -32.69
C LYS A 201 -9.13 5.71 -31.71
N LEU A 202 -8.01 5.83 -31.01
CA LEU A 202 -7.76 6.86 -30.00
C LEU A 202 -6.70 7.84 -30.53
N ASP A 203 -7.02 9.13 -30.50
CA ASP A 203 -6.14 10.17 -31.02
C ASP A 203 -4.99 10.48 -30.05
N VAL A 204 -3.76 10.20 -30.46
CA VAL A 204 -2.53 10.52 -29.72
C VAL A 204 -1.81 11.76 -30.26
N SER A 205 -2.39 12.43 -31.26
CA SER A 205 -1.90 13.69 -31.81
C SER A 205 -2.47 14.91 -31.04
N PRO A 206 -1.70 16.02 -30.91
CA PRO A 206 -0.24 16.04 -31.01
C PRO A 206 0.37 15.24 -29.85
N SER A 207 1.58 14.70 -30.05
CA SER A 207 2.29 14.04 -28.95
C SER A 207 2.63 15.07 -27.87
N THR A 208 2.19 14.82 -26.64
CA THR A 208 2.58 15.66 -25.50
C THR A 208 4.00 15.30 -25.06
N PRO A 209 4.81 16.22 -24.51
CA PRO A 209 6.08 15.84 -23.88
C PRO A 209 5.87 14.83 -22.75
N VAL A 210 6.89 14.01 -22.47
CA VAL A 210 6.89 13.13 -21.29
C VAL A 210 6.97 14.00 -20.04
N ALA A 211 6.09 13.76 -19.08
CA ALA A 211 6.03 14.51 -17.83
C ALA A 211 5.73 13.56 -16.66
N GLU A 212 6.77 13.13 -15.96
CA GLU A 212 6.66 12.28 -14.75
C GLU A 212 6.30 13.08 -13.50
N ARG A 213 6.56 14.38 -13.53
CA ARG A 213 6.33 15.30 -12.41
C ARG A 213 5.60 16.55 -12.86
N SER A 214 4.75 17.07 -11.98
CA SER A 214 4.03 18.33 -12.21
C SER A 214 5.01 19.49 -12.24
N ALA A 215 4.87 20.37 -13.23
CA ALA A 215 5.58 21.63 -13.25
C ALA A 215 5.00 22.58 -12.18
N GLY A 216 5.85 23.22 -11.40
CA GLY A 216 5.41 24.24 -10.45
C GLY A 216 6.56 24.99 -9.80
N PRO A 217 6.27 26.10 -9.12
CA PRO A 217 7.32 26.97 -8.61
C PRO A 217 8.15 26.24 -7.56
N SER A 218 9.45 26.10 -7.82
CA SER A 218 10.51 25.74 -6.88
C SER A 218 10.70 26.78 -5.77
N GLY A 219 9.80 27.76 -5.66
CA GLY A 219 9.87 28.87 -4.72
C GLY A 219 9.87 28.42 -3.27
N LYS A 220 10.51 29.24 -2.42
CA LYS A 220 10.54 29.08 -0.96
C LYS A 220 9.12 28.89 -0.40
N PRO A 221 8.96 28.10 0.69
CA PRO A 221 7.66 27.85 1.32
C PRO A 221 6.88 29.15 1.53
N ARG A 222 5.60 29.16 1.13
CA ARG A 222 4.78 30.39 1.15
C ARG A 222 4.28 30.75 2.55
N THR A 223 4.72 30.03 3.59
CA THR A 223 4.13 30.09 4.93
C THR A 223 5.17 29.76 6.00
N GLY A 224 4.95 30.19 7.25
CA GLY A 224 5.75 29.75 8.42
C GLY A 224 5.54 28.28 8.83
N LYS A 225 5.01 27.44 7.92
CA LYS A 225 4.82 26.00 8.12
C LYS A 225 6.08 25.25 7.66
N ARG A 226 6.27 24.05 8.21
CA ARG A 226 7.34 23.14 7.75
C ARG A 226 6.97 22.55 6.38
N THR A 227 7.96 22.36 5.52
CA THR A 227 7.81 21.68 4.24
C THR A 227 7.71 20.18 4.45
N ALA A 228 6.90 19.49 3.65
CA ALA A 228 6.84 18.05 3.68
C ALA A 228 6.52 17.45 2.32
N CYS A 229 6.85 16.17 2.17
CA CYS A 229 6.37 15.32 1.08
C CYS A 229 5.59 14.12 1.61
N LEU A 230 4.84 13.48 0.71
CA LEU A 230 4.05 12.29 0.98
C LEU A 230 4.38 11.20 -0.05
N PHE A 231 4.67 9.99 0.41
CA PHE A 231 4.77 8.80 -0.43
C PHE A 231 3.52 7.93 -0.24
N GLY A 232 2.82 7.63 -1.34
CA GLY A 232 1.56 6.90 -1.35
C GLY A 232 0.35 7.81 -1.20
N TYR A 233 -0.44 7.95 -2.27
CA TYR A 233 -1.64 8.78 -2.33
C TYR A 233 -2.93 7.96 -2.35
N GLY A 234 -2.93 6.86 -1.60
CA GLY A 234 -4.11 6.03 -1.40
C GLY A 234 -5.21 6.69 -0.55
N ASN A 235 -6.33 5.98 -0.36
CA ASN A 235 -7.46 6.46 0.44
C ASN A 235 -7.03 6.89 1.85
N TYR A 236 -6.14 6.12 2.47
CA TYR A 236 -5.70 6.37 3.84
C TYR A 236 -5.00 7.73 3.96
N ALA A 237 -4.08 8.06 3.04
CA ALA A 237 -3.42 9.35 3.03
C ALA A 237 -4.42 10.52 2.87
N LYS A 238 -5.38 10.36 1.94
CA LYS A 238 -6.44 11.34 1.65
C LYS A 238 -7.36 11.60 2.86
N THR A 239 -7.69 10.57 3.64
CA THR A 239 -8.68 10.68 4.73
C THR A 239 -8.09 10.80 6.13
N CYS A 240 -6.88 10.28 6.35
CA CYS A 240 -6.25 10.19 7.67
C CYS A 240 -5.02 11.09 7.82
N ILE A 241 -4.19 11.22 6.78
CA ILE A 241 -2.93 11.98 6.89
C ILE A 241 -3.18 13.46 6.59
N LEU A 242 -3.46 13.77 5.31
CA LEU A 242 -3.52 15.13 4.78
C LEU A 242 -4.48 16.05 5.57
N PRO A 243 -5.70 15.62 5.95
CA PRO A 243 -6.61 16.49 6.70
C PRO A 243 -6.12 16.88 8.09
N ASN A 244 -5.22 16.08 8.70
CA ASN A 244 -4.82 16.22 10.09
C ASN A 244 -3.44 16.88 10.27
N ILE A 245 -2.68 17.07 9.19
CA ILE A 245 -1.32 17.67 9.23
C ILE A 245 -1.24 19.07 8.59
N LYS A 246 -2.27 19.46 7.82
CA LYS A 246 -2.31 20.69 7.01
C LYS A 246 -2.08 22.00 7.78
N ASP A 247 -2.31 22.01 9.10
CA ASP A 247 -2.13 23.22 9.92
C ASP A 247 -0.65 23.44 10.28
N HIS A 248 0.16 22.37 10.24
CA HIS A 248 1.58 22.39 10.60
C HIS A 248 2.52 22.27 9.40
N PHE A 249 2.05 21.62 8.31
CA PHE A 249 2.87 21.32 7.14
C PHE A 249 2.29 21.89 5.84
N GLU A 250 3.19 22.32 4.97
CA GLU A 250 2.94 22.57 3.55
C GLU A 250 3.41 21.35 2.74
N ILE A 251 2.46 20.54 2.22
CA ILE A 251 2.81 19.41 1.35
C ILE A 251 3.22 19.95 -0.02
N ARG A 252 4.54 19.91 -0.26
CA ARG A 252 5.18 20.40 -1.48
C ARG A 252 5.08 19.38 -2.62
N ARG A 253 5.22 18.10 -2.29
CA ARG A 253 5.17 17.01 -3.25
C ARG A 253 4.47 15.76 -2.73
N ILE A 254 3.70 15.12 -3.60
CA ILE A 254 3.10 13.82 -3.37
C ILE A 254 3.62 12.85 -4.43
N HIS A 255 4.21 11.75 -4.00
CA HIS A 255 4.66 10.64 -4.84
C HIS A 255 3.57 9.57 -4.92
N GLU A 256 3.10 9.31 -6.14
CA GLU A 256 2.08 8.29 -6.42
C GLU A 256 2.37 7.62 -7.75
N ILE A 257 2.73 6.34 -7.69
CA ILE A 257 3.19 5.58 -8.85
C ILE A 257 2.07 5.30 -9.86
N ASP A 258 0.79 5.29 -9.44
CA ASP A 258 -0.34 5.08 -10.33
C ASP A 258 -0.90 6.44 -10.79
N PRO A 259 -0.67 6.85 -12.06
CA PRO A 259 -1.14 8.14 -12.53
C PRO A 259 -2.65 8.31 -12.44
N THR A 260 -3.43 7.21 -12.45
CA THR A 260 -4.90 7.27 -12.33
C THR A 260 -5.38 7.65 -10.93
N GLN A 261 -4.50 7.63 -9.93
CA GLN A 261 -4.79 8.13 -8.58
C GLN A 261 -4.49 9.63 -8.41
N ILE A 262 -3.73 10.22 -9.35
CA ILE A 262 -3.34 11.63 -9.34
C ILE A 262 -4.50 12.45 -9.93
N PRO A 263 -4.99 13.48 -9.21
CA PRO A 263 -6.05 14.32 -9.72
C PRO A 263 -5.51 15.18 -10.88
N PRO A 264 -6.30 15.41 -11.94
CA PRO A 264 -5.99 16.41 -12.95
C PRO A 264 -5.87 17.80 -12.29
N ALA A 265 -4.63 18.33 -12.24
CA ALA A 265 -4.21 19.73 -12.03
C ALA A 265 -4.93 20.69 -11.02
N ASP A 266 -5.71 20.22 -10.03
CA ASP A 266 -6.57 21.10 -9.20
C ASP A 266 -6.18 21.28 -7.71
N LEU A 267 -4.95 20.97 -7.28
CA LEU A 267 -4.45 21.41 -5.97
C LEU A 267 -3.47 22.58 -6.15
N PRO A 268 -3.86 23.84 -5.88
CA PRO A 268 -3.12 25.03 -6.29
C PRO A 268 -1.71 25.21 -5.67
N SER A 269 -1.25 24.30 -4.82
CA SER A 269 0.08 24.34 -4.17
C SER A 269 0.84 23.03 -4.10
N THR A 270 0.23 21.89 -4.47
CA THR A 270 0.84 20.56 -4.26
C THR A 270 1.24 19.95 -5.59
N LEU A 271 2.52 19.66 -5.74
CA LEU A 271 3.07 19.02 -6.92
C LEU A 271 2.95 17.50 -6.80
N PHE A 272 2.79 16.82 -7.91
CA PHE A 272 2.78 15.37 -7.97
C PHE A 272 4.00 14.86 -8.74
N ASP A 273 4.45 13.68 -8.37
CA ASP A 273 5.52 12.94 -9.03
C ASP A 273 5.15 11.46 -9.05
N THR A 274 5.43 10.78 -10.14
CA THR A 274 5.19 9.33 -10.26
C THR A 274 6.39 8.49 -9.83
N SER A 275 7.50 9.13 -9.44
CA SER A 275 8.68 8.45 -8.91
C SER A 275 8.36 7.71 -7.60
N PRO A 276 8.71 6.42 -7.46
CA PRO A 276 8.53 5.66 -6.22
C PRO A 276 9.50 6.10 -5.10
N SER A 277 10.54 6.85 -5.47
CA SER A 277 11.61 7.30 -4.57
C SER A 277 11.78 8.83 -4.62
N PRO A 278 12.35 9.45 -3.58
CA PRO A 278 12.74 10.85 -3.62
C PRO A 278 13.72 11.10 -4.77
N ARG A 279 13.59 12.24 -5.46
CA ARG A 279 14.59 12.70 -6.43
C ARG A 279 15.74 13.41 -5.70
N GLU A 280 16.91 13.50 -6.32
CA GLU A 280 18.09 14.12 -5.71
C GLU A 280 17.88 15.61 -5.34
N ASP A 281 17.00 16.31 -6.05
CA ASP A 281 16.66 17.71 -5.83
C ASP A 281 15.60 17.93 -4.73
N GLU A 282 15.19 16.88 -4.02
CA GLU A 282 14.07 16.91 -3.08
C GLU A 282 14.52 16.78 -1.63
N LEU A 283 14.52 17.92 -0.93
CA LEU A 283 14.75 17.99 0.52
C LEU A 283 13.56 18.68 1.20
N TYR A 284 13.02 18.04 2.22
CA TYR A 284 11.88 18.52 2.99
C TYR A 284 12.12 18.36 4.50
N ASP A 285 11.40 19.12 5.33
CA ASP A 285 11.52 19.01 6.79
C ASP A 285 10.92 17.70 7.34
N ALA A 286 9.96 17.11 6.63
CA ALA A 286 9.31 15.85 7.01
C ALA A 286 8.85 15.02 5.80
N TYR A 287 8.92 13.70 5.93
CA TYR A 287 8.51 12.70 4.95
C TYR A 287 7.38 11.88 5.56
N PHE A 288 6.18 11.97 4.99
CA PHE A 288 5.06 11.11 5.35
C PHE A 288 5.04 9.90 4.42
N ILE A 289 5.06 8.69 4.97
CA ILE A 289 5.27 7.46 4.21
C ILE A 289 4.09 6.52 4.46
N ALA A 290 3.27 6.31 3.42
CA ALA A 290 2.07 5.46 3.42
C ALA A 290 1.93 4.69 2.09
N SER A 291 3.08 4.22 1.58
CA SER A 291 3.25 3.44 0.35
C SER A 291 3.15 1.93 0.64
N TYR A 292 3.73 1.08 -0.21
CA TYR A 292 3.78 -0.37 0.06
C TYR A 292 4.70 -0.69 1.24
N HIS A 293 4.36 -1.72 2.03
CA HIS A 293 5.05 -2.02 3.30
C HIS A 293 6.59 -2.08 3.17
N HIS A 294 7.11 -2.80 2.18
CA HIS A 294 8.55 -2.97 1.97
C HIS A 294 9.28 -1.66 1.59
N THR A 295 8.57 -0.64 1.13
CA THR A 295 9.17 0.67 0.78
C THR A 295 9.29 1.60 1.98
N HIS A 296 8.66 1.28 3.11
CA HIS A 296 8.62 2.15 4.28
C HIS A 296 10.00 2.46 4.86
N ALA A 297 10.78 1.42 5.20
CA ALA A 297 12.09 1.60 5.80
C ALA A 297 13.09 2.32 4.88
N PRO A 298 13.24 1.95 3.58
CA PRO A 298 14.12 2.70 2.67
C PRO A 298 13.80 4.19 2.58
N LEU A 299 12.52 4.56 2.50
CA LEU A 299 12.09 5.96 2.46
C LEU A 299 12.36 6.69 3.80
N ALA A 300 12.15 6.00 4.92
CA ALA A 300 12.41 6.55 6.25
C ALA A 300 13.92 6.76 6.47
N ILE A 301 14.76 5.80 6.07
CA ILE A 301 16.23 5.90 6.11
C ILE A 301 16.69 7.10 5.28
N HIS A 302 16.16 7.28 4.07
CA HIS A 302 16.48 8.45 3.25
C HIS A 302 16.16 9.76 3.97
N ALA A 303 14.96 9.89 4.56
CA ALA A 303 14.58 11.08 5.31
C ALA A 303 15.53 11.35 6.49
N LEU A 304 15.80 10.33 7.30
CA LEU A 304 16.67 10.42 8.49
C LEU A 304 18.10 10.81 8.14
N LYS A 305 18.67 10.25 7.07
CA LYS A 305 20.02 10.60 6.57
C LYS A 305 20.14 12.06 6.13
N HIS A 306 19.03 12.68 5.71
CA HIS A 306 18.96 14.10 5.36
C HIS A 306 18.55 14.99 6.55
N GLY A 307 18.46 14.45 7.76
CA GLY A 307 18.05 15.19 8.95
C GLY A 307 16.57 15.61 8.94
N ALA A 308 15.74 14.93 8.16
CA ALA A 308 14.30 15.16 8.07
C ALA A 308 13.51 14.19 8.95
N TRP A 309 12.33 14.62 9.41
CA TRP A 309 11.45 13.76 10.22
C TRP A 309 10.79 12.69 9.35
N ALA A 310 10.82 11.43 9.79
CA ALA A 310 10.11 10.34 9.13
C ALA A 310 8.80 10.03 9.87
N VAL A 311 7.66 10.09 9.18
CA VAL A 311 6.36 9.64 9.71
C VAL A 311 5.91 8.44 8.89
N VAL A 312 6.03 7.25 9.48
CA VAL A 312 5.97 5.98 8.76
C VAL A 312 4.71 5.22 9.16
N GLU A 313 3.80 4.96 8.22
CA GLU A 313 2.67 4.07 8.48
C GLU A 313 3.14 2.65 8.78
N LYS A 314 2.31 1.88 9.48
CA LYS A 314 2.66 0.50 9.83
C LYS A 314 2.59 -0.44 8.61
N PRO A 315 3.40 -1.50 8.57
CA PRO A 315 4.52 -1.81 9.47
C PRO A 315 5.72 -0.90 9.20
N VAL A 316 6.57 -0.67 10.20
CA VAL A 316 7.75 0.19 10.03
C VAL A 316 8.81 -0.49 9.17
N THR A 317 8.97 -1.80 9.34
CA THR A 317 9.89 -2.65 8.56
C THR A 317 9.23 -3.96 8.18
N THR A 318 9.78 -4.62 7.16
CA THR A 318 9.32 -5.94 6.68
C THR A 318 10.40 -7.02 6.68
N THR A 319 11.65 -6.65 7.00
CA THR A 319 12.81 -7.54 7.11
C THR A 319 13.71 -7.11 8.27
N TRP A 320 14.55 -8.04 8.74
CA TRP A 320 15.59 -7.75 9.72
C TRP A 320 16.63 -6.75 9.20
N ASP A 321 17.05 -6.86 7.94
CA ASP A 321 17.99 -5.90 7.33
C ASP A 321 17.42 -4.48 7.35
N GLN A 322 16.15 -4.32 6.98
CA GLN A 322 15.45 -3.04 7.06
C GLN A 322 15.38 -2.50 8.49
N LEU A 323 15.24 -3.37 9.50
CA LEU A 323 15.25 -2.96 10.90
C LEU A 323 16.63 -2.46 11.32
N HIS A 324 17.69 -3.21 11.06
CA HIS A 324 19.05 -2.81 11.44
C HIS A 324 19.45 -1.49 10.76
N GLU A 325 19.27 -1.37 9.44
CA GLU A 325 19.59 -0.15 8.70
C GLU A 325 18.78 1.06 9.19
N LEU A 326 17.53 0.86 9.57
CA LEU A 326 16.67 1.93 10.09
C LEU A 326 17.12 2.37 11.49
N LEU A 327 17.50 1.45 12.37
CA LEU A 327 18.02 1.76 13.70
C LEU A 327 19.34 2.53 13.61
N ASP A 328 20.24 2.12 12.72
CA ASP A 328 21.48 2.83 12.45
C ASP A 328 21.21 4.27 11.98
N ALA A 329 20.38 4.43 10.95
CA ALA A 329 20.01 5.76 10.43
C ALA A 329 19.30 6.64 11.48
N LEU A 330 18.46 6.06 12.33
CA LEU A 330 17.78 6.79 13.40
C LEU A 330 18.76 7.21 14.52
N SER A 331 19.78 6.41 14.81
CA SER A 331 20.79 6.72 15.82
C SER A 331 21.72 7.88 15.39
N GLU A 332 21.97 8.00 14.09
CA GLU A 332 22.84 9.03 13.52
C GLU A 332 22.10 10.33 13.18
N SER A 333 20.78 10.28 13.05
CA SER A 333 19.97 11.43 12.65
C SER A 333 19.76 12.45 13.76
N LYS A 334 19.64 13.72 13.37
CA LYS A 334 19.19 14.81 14.25
C LYS A 334 17.67 14.95 14.29
N ALA A 335 16.95 14.25 13.42
CA ALA A 335 15.50 14.17 13.41
C ALA A 335 15.03 12.81 13.92
N GLY A 336 13.75 12.72 14.26
CA GLY A 336 13.14 11.48 14.76
C GLY A 336 12.23 10.80 13.74
N LEU A 337 11.83 9.59 14.11
CA LEU A 337 10.83 8.80 13.42
C LEU A 337 9.56 8.68 14.27
N PHE A 338 8.39 8.70 13.64
CA PHE A 338 7.12 8.38 14.29
C PHE A 338 6.44 7.21 13.55
N SER A 339 6.09 6.17 14.29
CA SER A 339 5.37 5.02 13.76
C SER A 339 3.85 5.24 13.79
N GLY A 340 3.16 4.88 12.70
CA GLY A 340 1.72 5.05 12.47
C GLY A 340 0.81 4.11 13.26
N PHE A 341 1.17 3.76 14.50
CA PHE A 341 0.37 2.89 15.36
C PHE A 341 -0.69 3.68 16.13
N HIS A 342 -1.83 3.92 15.47
CA HIS A 342 -2.95 4.71 16.02
C HIS A 342 -3.46 4.24 17.39
N LYS A 343 -3.32 2.95 17.74
CA LYS A 343 -3.74 2.42 19.06
C LYS A 343 -2.99 3.07 20.23
N ARG A 344 -1.74 3.53 20.04
CA ARG A 344 -0.97 4.28 21.05
C ARG A 344 -1.65 5.59 21.46
N TYR A 345 -2.41 6.18 20.53
CA TYR A 345 -3.06 7.50 20.65
C TYR A 345 -4.53 7.41 21.07
N SER A 346 -5.01 6.23 21.47
CA SER A 346 -6.36 6.08 21.99
C SER A 346 -6.47 6.73 23.37
N PRO A 347 -7.48 7.59 23.63
CA PRO A 347 -7.71 8.14 24.97
C PRO A 347 -8.14 7.07 25.98
N LEU A 348 -8.44 5.84 25.53
CA LEU A 348 -8.72 4.71 26.41
C LEU A 348 -7.46 4.18 27.11
N ASN A 349 -6.26 4.48 26.62
CA ASN A 349 -5.02 3.99 27.21
C ASN A 349 -4.78 4.58 28.60
N GLU A 350 -5.01 5.88 28.77
CA GLU A 350 -4.90 6.57 30.07
C GLU A 350 -5.94 6.03 31.05
N LEU A 351 -7.20 5.90 30.59
CA LEU A 351 -8.27 5.32 31.40
C LEU A 351 -7.96 3.87 31.82
N ALA A 352 -7.40 3.07 30.92
CA ALA A 352 -6.99 1.70 31.22
C ALA A 352 -5.90 1.67 32.28
N ARG A 353 -4.86 2.50 32.19
CA ARG A 353 -3.80 2.56 33.22
C ARG A 353 -4.35 2.96 34.58
N GLU A 354 -5.22 3.98 34.63
CA GLU A 354 -5.89 4.42 35.85
C GLU A 354 -6.73 3.29 36.48
N ASP A 355 -7.65 2.71 35.70
CA ASP A 355 -8.61 1.72 36.21
C ASP A 355 -7.95 0.38 36.55
N LEU A 356 -6.82 0.05 35.91
CA LEU A 356 -5.99 -1.11 36.23
C LEU A 356 -5.07 -0.86 37.44
N CYS A 357 -4.98 0.38 37.93
CA CYS A 357 -3.98 0.80 38.92
C CYS A 357 -2.55 0.40 38.51
N ALA A 358 -2.22 0.52 37.23
CA ALA A 358 -0.94 0.09 36.67
C ALA A 358 -0.06 1.32 36.35
N SER A 359 1.13 1.34 36.95
CA SER A 359 2.17 2.33 36.64
C SER A 359 2.96 1.93 35.39
N PRO A 360 3.67 2.86 34.73
CA PRO A 360 4.58 2.51 33.64
C PRO A 360 5.59 1.43 34.05
N GLY A 361 5.60 0.30 33.35
CA GLY A 361 6.48 -0.85 33.62
C GLY A 361 5.80 -2.00 34.36
N ASP A 362 4.71 -1.74 35.09
CA ASP A 362 3.89 -2.79 35.70
C ASP A 362 3.30 -3.70 34.59
N PRO A 363 3.17 -5.03 34.85
CA PRO A 363 2.66 -5.95 33.85
C PRO A 363 1.17 -5.71 33.58
N VAL A 364 0.85 -5.48 32.31
CA VAL A 364 -0.52 -5.47 31.79
C VAL A 364 -0.66 -6.59 30.78
N SER A 365 -1.32 -7.67 31.18
CA SER A 365 -1.63 -8.78 30.28
C SER A 365 -2.73 -8.37 29.29
N TYR A 366 -2.61 -8.83 28.06
CA TYR A 366 -3.40 -8.39 26.92
C TYR A 366 -3.94 -9.60 26.16
N HIS A 367 -5.26 -9.73 26.12
CA HIS A 367 -5.94 -10.81 25.42
C HIS A 367 -6.87 -10.25 24.38
N CYS A 368 -6.81 -10.76 23.15
CA CYS A 368 -7.73 -10.29 22.12
C CYS A 368 -8.15 -11.33 21.09
N ILE A 369 -9.34 -11.09 20.53
CA ILE A 369 -9.84 -11.76 19.33
C ILE A 369 -10.05 -10.68 18.29
N VAL A 370 -9.43 -10.87 17.14
CA VAL A 370 -9.39 -9.92 16.05
C VAL A 370 -9.96 -10.56 14.81
N TYR A 371 -10.99 -9.92 14.28
CA TYR A 371 -11.51 -10.20 12.96
C TYR A 371 -10.99 -9.18 11.97
N GLU A 372 -10.42 -9.67 10.87
CA GLU A 372 -10.04 -8.88 9.72
C GLU A 372 -10.93 -9.12 8.52
N VAL A 373 -11.00 -8.13 7.63
CA VAL A 373 -11.72 -8.30 6.37
C VAL A 373 -10.91 -9.24 5.47
N PRO A 374 -11.52 -10.25 4.85
CA PRO A 374 -10.89 -11.10 3.86
C PRO A 374 -10.25 -10.27 2.75
N LEU A 375 -9.01 -10.60 2.40
CA LEU A 375 -8.28 -9.90 1.35
C LEU A 375 -8.78 -10.36 -0.03
N PRO A 376 -9.07 -9.45 -0.96
CA PRO A 376 -9.30 -9.80 -2.35
C PRO A 376 -8.11 -10.58 -2.94
N ASP A 377 -8.35 -11.45 -3.92
CA ASP A 377 -7.38 -12.45 -4.39
C ASP A 377 -6.11 -11.85 -5.01
N LEU A 378 -6.23 -10.69 -5.66
CA LEU A 378 -5.10 -9.99 -6.31
C LEU A 378 -4.66 -8.75 -5.53
N HIS A 379 -5.08 -8.62 -4.26
CA HIS A 379 -4.72 -7.47 -3.44
C HIS A 379 -3.25 -7.51 -3.07
N TRP A 380 -2.56 -6.36 -3.14
CA TRP A 380 -1.12 -6.27 -2.89
C TRP A 380 -0.67 -6.74 -1.50
N TYR A 381 -1.55 -6.79 -0.51
CA TYR A 381 -1.25 -7.40 0.80
C TYR A 381 -0.88 -8.89 0.71
N ARG A 382 -1.25 -9.57 -0.38
CA ARG A 382 -0.89 -10.97 -0.63
C ARG A 382 0.50 -11.13 -1.24
N TRP A 383 1.14 -10.04 -1.64
CA TRP A 383 2.49 -10.08 -2.18
C TRP A 383 3.50 -10.56 -1.13
N PRO A 384 4.53 -11.35 -1.51
CA PRO A 384 5.61 -11.74 -0.61
C PRO A 384 6.24 -10.57 0.18
N ASN A 385 6.52 -9.45 -0.50
CA ASN A 385 7.07 -8.24 0.12
C ASN A 385 6.13 -7.56 1.12
N SER A 386 4.82 -7.83 1.06
CA SER A 386 3.84 -7.29 2.00
C SER A 386 3.81 -8.03 3.32
N ARG A 387 4.41 -9.23 3.36
CA ARG A 387 4.44 -10.17 4.49
C ARG A 387 3.03 -10.62 4.92
N SER A 388 2.96 -11.44 5.96
CA SER A 388 1.69 -12.03 6.40
C SER A 388 0.74 -11.02 7.07
N ARG A 389 -0.42 -11.53 7.51
CA ARG A 389 -1.39 -10.78 8.33
C ARG A 389 -0.82 -10.31 9.67
N ILE A 390 0.20 -10.99 10.19
CA ILE A 390 0.91 -10.58 11.42
C ILE A 390 1.58 -9.23 11.18
N VAL A 391 2.42 -9.15 10.15
CA VAL A 391 3.17 -7.93 9.81
C VAL A 391 2.24 -6.82 9.32
N SER A 392 1.27 -7.15 8.48
CA SER A 392 0.42 -6.15 7.84
C SER A 392 -0.65 -5.54 8.75
N ASN A 393 -1.23 -6.30 9.67
CA ASN A 393 -2.34 -5.81 10.51
C ASN A 393 -2.25 -6.26 11.98
N GLY A 394 -1.89 -7.51 12.26
CA GLY A 394 -1.68 -8.04 13.61
C GLY A 394 -0.69 -7.22 14.45
N CYS A 395 0.25 -6.56 13.76
CA CYS A 395 1.23 -5.64 14.31
C CYS A 395 0.61 -4.53 15.18
N HIS A 396 -0.62 -4.09 14.92
CA HIS A 396 -1.28 -3.09 15.75
C HIS A 396 -1.46 -3.53 17.20
N TRP A 397 -1.81 -4.80 17.44
CA TRP A 397 -2.04 -5.31 18.80
C TRP A 397 -0.74 -5.70 19.49
N LEU A 398 0.23 -6.24 18.75
CA LEU A 398 1.57 -6.54 19.25
C LEU A 398 2.30 -5.26 19.70
N ASP A 399 2.26 -4.22 18.87
CA ASP A 399 2.80 -2.91 19.19
C ASP A 399 2.11 -2.29 20.41
N HIS A 400 0.78 -2.36 20.45
CA HIS A 400 0.00 -1.80 21.56
C HIS A 400 0.29 -2.52 22.88
N PHE A 401 0.49 -3.83 22.85
CA PHE A 401 0.92 -4.62 24.02
C PHE A 401 2.27 -4.15 24.56
N LEU A 402 3.26 -3.96 23.69
CA LEU A 402 4.57 -3.45 24.08
C LEU A 402 4.49 -2.00 24.59
N PHE A 403 3.71 -1.14 23.93
CA PHE A 403 3.48 0.23 24.36
C PHE A 403 2.87 0.31 25.77
N LEU A 404 1.88 -0.54 26.09
CA LEU A 404 1.27 -0.56 27.42
C LEU A 404 2.26 -1.01 28.50
N ASN A 405 3.18 -1.91 28.15
CA ASN A 405 4.19 -2.49 29.02
C ASN A 405 5.56 -1.78 28.94
N ASN A 406 5.58 -0.51 28.52
CA ASN A 406 6.77 0.33 28.47
C ASN A 406 7.96 -0.31 27.72
N TRP A 407 7.66 -0.98 26.60
CA TRP A 407 8.66 -1.62 25.72
C TRP A 407 9.54 -2.65 26.44
N SER A 408 8.99 -3.33 27.44
CA SER A 408 9.64 -4.45 28.12
C SER A 408 10.06 -5.52 27.10
N LYS A 409 11.23 -6.13 27.32
CA LYS A 409 11.80 -7.10 26.39
C LYS A 409 10.95 -8.35 26.31
N VAL A 410 10.88 -8.90 25.11
CA VAL A 410 10.18 -10.17 24.84
C VAL A 410 11.03 -11.31 25.39
N ARG A 411 10.43 -12.12 26.26
CA ARG A 411 11.05 -13.30 26.86
C ARG A 411 10.84 -14.54 25.99
N TRP A 412 9.63 -14.74 25.49
CA TRP A 412 9.30 -15.82 24.55
C TRP A 412 8.06 -15.50 23.72
N THR A 413 7.93 -16.21 22.59
CA THR A 413 6.79 -16.13 21.67
C THR A 413 6.33 -17.53 21.24
N SER A 414 5.05 -17.68 20.94
CA SER A 414 4.49 -18.88 20.33
C SER A 414 3.49 -18.48 19.25
N LEU A 415 3.42 -19.30 18.19
CA LEU A 415 2.49 -19.12 17.10
C LEU A 415 1.98 -20.46 16.61
N VAL A 416 0.66 -20.53 16.43
CA VAL A 416 -0.04 -21.66 15.81
C VAL A 416 -0.93 -21.14 14.68
N GLU A 417 -0.86 -21.78 13.52
CA GLU A 417 -1.79 -21.55 12.40
C GLU A 417 -2.77 -22.72 12.33
N ALA A 418 -4.06 -22.44 12.40
CA ALA A 418 -5.13 -23.41 12.23
C ALA A 418 -5.37 -23.70 10.74
N ALA A 419 -6.09 -24.79 10.46
CA ALA A 419 -6.37 -25.23 9.09
C ALA A 419 -7.20 -24.22 8.26
N ASP A 420 -7.99 -23.36 8.91
CA ASP A 420 -8.75 -22.28 8.28
C ASP A 420 -7.93 -20.99 8.09
N GLY A 421 -6.63 -21.00 8.43
CA GLY A 421 -5.74 -19.85 8.39
C GLY A 421 -5.83 -18.93 9.62
N THR A 422 -6.65 -19.26 10.62
CA THR A 422 -6.70 -18.52 11.88
C THR A 422 -5.36 -18.66 12.62
N LEU A 423 -4.80 -17.53 13.05
CA LEU A 423 -3.55 -17.49 13.80
C LEU A 423 -3.82 -17.33 15.29
N ASN A 424 -3.19 -18.16 16.12
CA ASN A 424 -3.08 -17.94 17.55
C ASN A 424 -1.65 -17.52 17.88
N VAL A 425 -1.50 -16.34 18.46
CA VAL A 425 -0.22 -15.73 18.81
C VAL A 425 -0.16 -15.53 20.31
N SER A 426 0.95 -15.92 20.94
CA SER A 426 1.21 -15.65 22.36
C SER A 426 2.62 -15.11 22.56
N ALA A 427 2.79 -14.26 23.58
CA ALA A 427 4.10 -13.76 23.99
C ALA A 427 4.14 -13.48 25.50
N GLU A 428 5.31 -13.60 26.11
CA GLU A 428 5.57 -13.13 27.49
C GLU A 428 6.71 -12.12 27.46
N LEU A 429 6.59 -11.06 28.26
CA LEU A 429 7.65 -10.08 28.47
C LEU A 429 8.43 -10.34 29.76
N GLU A 430 9.61 -9.73 29.91
CA GLU A 430 10.42 -9.85 31.12
C GLU A 430 9.71 -9.31 32.38
N ASN A 431 8.79 -8.34 32.23
CA ASN A 431 7.96 -7.85 33.34
C ASN A 431 6.81 -8.82 33.71
N ARG A 432 6.72 -9.98 33.05
CA ARG A 432 5.70 -11.03 33.21
C ARG A 432 4.33 -10.70 32.63
N ALA A 433 4.20 -9.62 31.87
CA ALA A 433 2.98 -9.38 31.09
C ALA A 433 2.84 -10.46 30.02
N PHE A 434 1.61 -10.96 29.85
CA PHE A 434 1.30 -12.02 28.90
C PHE A 434 0.37 -11.52 27.82
N PHE A 435 0.67 -11.86 26.56
CA PHE A 435 -0.12 -11.55 25.39
C PHE A 435 -0.74 -12.81 24.79
N SER A 436 -2.00 -12.72 24.39
CA SER A 436 -2.64 -13.72 23.52
C SER A 436 -3.56 -13.05 22.50
N MET A 437 -3.44 -13.43 21.24
CA MET A 437 -4.29 -12.94 20.15
C MET A 437 -4.75 -14.09 19.28
N VAL A 438 -6.04 -14.12 18.99
CA VAL A 438 -6.60 -14.86 17.85
C VAL A 438 -6.81 -13.88 16.71
N LEU A 439 -6.18 -14.13 15.57
CA LEU A 439 -6.31 -13.33 14.35
C LEU A 439 -6.96 -14.17 13.25
N THR A 440 -8.16 -13.77 12.82
CA THR A 440 -8.94 -14.51 11.83
C THR A 440 -9.64 -13.57 10.85
N ASP A 441 -9.97 -14.06 9.67
CA ASP A 441 -10.91 -13.42 8.75
C ASP A 441 -12.18 -14.26 8.54
N VAL A 442 -12.35 -15.32 9.33
CA VAL A 442 -13.56 -16.14 9.39
C VAL A 442 -14.60 -15.42 10.25
N GLY A 443 -15.75 -15.08 9.67
CA GLY A 443 -16.85 -14.42 10.37
C GLY A 443 -17.51 -13.29 9.58
N SER A 444 -18.12 -12.34 10.31
CA SER A 444 -18.96 -11.30 9.70
C SER A 444 -18.18 -10.04 9.28
N GLU A 445 -18.19 -9.74 7.98
CA GLU A 445 -17.60 -8.51 7.41
C GLU A 445 -18.39 -7.21 7.71
N ARG A 446 -19.56 -7.30 8.36
CA ARG A 446 -20.60 -6.27 8.41
C ARG A 446 -20.07 -4.87 8.72
N ILE A 447 -19.19 -4.75 9.71
CA ILE A 447 -18.63 -3.46 10.18
C ILE A 447 -17.12 -3.31 9.90
N GLY A 448 -16.55 -4.22 9.11
CA GLY A 448 -15.11 -4.29 8.82
C GLY A 448 -14.33 -4.93 9.95
N VAL A 449 -13.10 -4.45 10.16
CA VAL A 449 -12.21 -4.91 11.23
C VAL A 449 -12.90 -4.75 12.59
N GLN A 450 -12.86 -5.82 13.38
CA GLN A 450 -13.44 -5.90 14.71
C GLN A 450 -12.38 -6.44 15.67
N ASP A 451 -12.42 -5.93 16.90
CA ASP A 451 -11.58 -6.45 17.97
C ASP A 451 -12.33 -6.50 19.29
N TYR A 452 -12.04 -7.54 20.07
CA TYR A 452 -12.42 -7.67 21.46
C TYR A 452 -11.13 -7.77 22.24
N VAL A 453 -10.84 -6.76 23.04
CA VAL A 453 -9.61 -6.65 23.82
C VAL A 453 -9.97 -6.70 25.29
N GLU A 454 -9.23 -7.51 26.04
CA GLU A 454 -9.25 -7.57 27.48
C GLU A 454 -7.85 -7.31 28.03
N LEU A 455 -7.73 -6.32 28.91
CA LEU A 455 -6.50 -5.99 29.62
C LEU A 455 -6.66 -6.36 31.10
N ARG A 456 -5.64 -6.97 31.68
CA ARG A 456 -5.66 -7.43 33.07
C ARG A 456 -4.38 -7.02 33.79
N ALA A 457 -4.55 -6.45 34.98
CA ALA A 457 -3.49 -6.17 35.92
C ALA A 457 -4.12 -6.01 37.32
N ASN A 458 -3.37 -6.39 38.36
CA ASN A 458 -3.83 -6.34 39.74
C ASN A 458 -5.21 -7.03 39.90
N ASP A 459 -6.14 -6.39 40.61
CA ASP A 459 -7.51 -6.87 40.83
C ASP A 459 -8.54 -6.29 39.85
N ALA A 460 -8.07 -5.79 38.69
CA ALA A 460 -8.88 -5.06 37.72
C ALA A 460 -8.83 -5.67 36.33
N THR A 461 -9.93 -5.51 35.60
CA THR A 461 -10.08 -5.94 34.21
C THR A 461 -10.69 -4.82 33.39
N VAL A 462 -10.11 -4.57 32.21
CA VAL A 462 -10.60 -3.61 31.22
C VAL A 462 -11.01 -4.37 29.97
N LYS A 463 -12.22 -4.12 29.47
CA LYS A 463 -12.77 -4.67 28.23
C LYS A 463 -12.98 -3.54 27.23
N ILE A 464 -12.42 -3.70 26.04
CA ILE A 464 -12.55 -2.76 24.92
C ILE A 464 -13.09 -3.52 23.71
N THR A 465 -14.19 -3.05 23.15
CA THR A 465 -14.78 -3.62 21.93
C THR A 465 -14.73 -2.62 20.79
N ASN A 466 -14.20 -3.06 19.65
CA ASN A 466 -14.05 -2.31 18.39
C ASN A 466 -13.30 -0.97 18.57
N GLY A 467 -12.35 -0.93 19.51
CA GLY A 467 -11.65 0.30 19.90
C GLY A 467 -12.56 1.46 20.35
N ALA A 468 -13.81 1.17 20.74
CA ALA A 468 -14.84 2.18 20.95
C ALA A 468 -15.56 2.07 22.29
N ALA A 469 -16.11 0.88 22.59
CA ALA A 469 -16.83 0.64 23.84
C ALA A 469 -15.86 0.14 24.90
N TYR A 470 -15.76 0.87 26.00
CA TYR A 470 -14.86 0.63 27.11
C TYR A 470 -15.68 0.30 28.37
N MET A 471 -15.24 -0.73 29.09
CA MET A 471 -15.75 -1.05 30.42
C MET A 471 -14.59 -1.53 31.29
N SER A 472 -14.50 -1.05 32.52
CA SER A 472 -13.57 -1.54 33.53
C SER A 472 -14.32 -2.01 34.78
N GLU A 473 -13.78 -3.02 35.44
CA GLU A 473 -14.33 -3.61 36.66
C GLU A 473 -13.23 -4.08 37.60
N SER A 474 -13.55 -4.10 38.89
CA SER A 474 -12.72 -4.69 39.95
C SER A 474 -13.48 -5.84 40.61
N THR A 475 -12.86 -6.46 41.61
CA THR A 475 -13.49 -7.47 42.47
C THR A 475 -14.80 -7.02 43.15
N ARG A 476 -15.07 -5.72 43.25
CA ARG A 476 -16.22 -5.17 43.99
C ARG A 476 -17.30 -4.55 43.11
N SER A 477 -16.93 -3.98 41.97
CA SER A 477 -17.88 -3.19 41.16
C SER A 477 -17.35 -2.91 39.76
N ILE A 478 -18.26 -2.51 38.88
CA ILE A 478 -17.91 -1.80 37.65
C ILE A 478 -17.31 -0.44 38.03
N LEU A 479 -16.10 -0.16 37.56
CA LEU A 479 -15.40 1.09 37.81
C LEU A 479 -15.83 2.16 36.82
N ARG A 480 -15.90 1.81 35.52
CA ARG A 480 -16.18 2.77 34.46
C ARG A 480 -16.86 2.11 33.27
N ARG A 481 -17.74 2.86 32.61
CA ARG A 481 -18.24 2.58 31.25
C ARG A 481 -18.06 3.83 30.40
N ARG A 482 -17.48 3.70 29.22
CA ARG A 482 -17.28 4.82 28.29
C ARG A 482 -17.46 4.35 26.85
N LYS A 483 -17.96 5.22 25.98
CA LYS A 483 -17.99 4.99 24.54
C LYS A 483 -17.33 6.16 23.84
N ILE A 484 -16.39 5.87 22.94
CA ILE A 484 -15.72 6.85 22.09
C ILE A 484 -15.93 6.52 20.61
N ASN A 485 -15.67 7.48 19.73
CA ASN A 485 -15.59 7.20 18.30
C ASN A 485 -14.20 6.64 17.97
N LYS A 486 -14.12 5.40 17.46
CA LYS A 486 -12.85 4.74 17.15
C LYS A 486 -11.98 5.48 16.11
N VAL A 487 -12.60 6.29 15.24
CA VAL A 487 -11.87 7.07 14.21
C VAL A 487 -11.06 8.21 14.83
N PHE A 488 -11.38 8.62 16.06
CA PHE A 488 -10.70 9.71 16.76
C PHE A 488 -9.19 9.47 16.88
N ALA A 489 -8.77 8.25 17.21
CA ALA A 489 -7.37 7.88 17.42
C ALA A 489 -6.49 8.14 16.18
N TYR A 490 -7.02 7.90 14.97
CA TYR A 490 -6.29 8.17 13.72
C TYR A 490 -5.99 9.65 13.53
N GLY A 491 -7.01 10.50 13.74
CA GLY A 491 -6.85 11.94 13.58
C GLY A 491 -5.97 12.55 14.67
N GLU A 492 -6.13 12.10 15.92
CA GLU A 492 -5.28 12.56 17.03
C GLU A 492 -3.82 12.15 16.85
N MET A 493 -3.54 10.93 16.39
CA MET A 493 -2.18 10.49 16.08
C MET A 493 -1.46 11.51 15.19
N TYR A 494 -2.02 11.82 14.02
CA TYR A 494 -1.39 12.75 13.09
C TYR A 494 -1.31 14.18 13.61
N ARG A 495 -2.32 14.66 14.33
CA ARG A 495 -2.28 15.99 14.97
C ARG A 495 -1.18 16.06 16.04
N GLN A 496 -1.04 15.03 16.86
CA GLN A 496 -0.05 14.97 17.91
C GLN A 496 1.37 14.87 17.35
N ILE A 497 1.59 13.98 16.36
CA ILE A 497 2.86 13.87 15.64
C ILE A 497 3.24 15.22 15.03
N ALA A 498 2.30 15.89 14.35
CA ALA A 498 2.58 17.18 13.72
C ALA A 498 2.97 18.27 14.73
N ARG A 499 2.30 18.32 15.89
CA ARG A 499 2.68 19.21 17.00
C ARG A 499 4.05 18.86 17.58
N GLN A 500 4.35 17.57 17.75
CA GLN A 500 5.63 17.11 18.29
C GLN A 500 6.79 17.50 17.37
N ILE A 501 6.66 17.26 16.05
CA ILE A 501 7.68 17.66 15.07
C ILE A 501 7.92 19.18 15.10
N THR A 502 6.84 19.97 15.07
CA THR A 502 6.97 21.44 15.04
C THR A 502 7.52 22.03 16.34
N THR A 503 7.33 21.37 17.48
CA THR A 503 7.89 21.75 18.78
C THR A 503 9.27 21.14 19.07
N GLY A 504 9.83 20.36 18.12
CA GLY A 504 11.14 19.74 18.27
C GLY A 504 11.19 18.61 19.31
N LYS A 505 10.04 18.01 19.66
CA LYS A 505 10.00 16.84 20.53
C LYS A 505 10.54 15.61 19.80
N GLN A 506 11.28 14.78 20.52
CA GLN A 506 11.82 13.52 20.01
C GLN A 506 10.69 12.57 19.56
N GLY A 507 10.98 11.79 18.52
CA GLY A 507 10.09 10.75 18.01
C GLY A 507 10.04 9.50 18.88
N ASP A 508 9.62 8.39 18.28
CA ASP A 508 9.74 7.06 18.85
C ASP A 508 11.21 6.76 19.19
N SER A 509 11.45 6.10 20.33
CA SER A 509 12.80 5.73 20.77
C SER A 509 13.33 4.53 19.99
N LEU A 510 14.66 4.39 19.89
CA LEU A 510 15.32 3.19 19.33
C LEU A 510 14.75 1.91 19.95
N GLN A 511 14.63 1.89 21.28
CA GLN A 511 14.04 0.77 22.02
C GLN A 511 12.61 0.44 21.55
N SER A 512 11.76 1.44 21.31
CA SER A 512 10.38 1.18 20.89
C SER A 512 10.29 0.63 19.46
N ILE A 513 11.13 1.13 18.54
CA ILE A 513 11.19 0.65 17.15
C ILE A 513 11.73 -0.77 17.11
N GLU A 514 12.83 -1.02 17.82
CA GLU A 514 13.46 -2.33 17.93
C GLU A 514 12.51 -3.35 18.57
N ALA A 515 11.95 -3.06 19.75
CA ALA A 515 11.08 -4.00 20.46
C ALA A 515 9.84 -4.38 19.64
N SER A 516 9.18 -3.39 19.01
CA SER A 516 7.98 -3.62 18.20
C SER A 516 8.30 -4.41 16.95
N SER A 517 9.28 -3.95 16.17
CA SER A 517 9.63 -4.58 14.89
C SER A 517 10.21 -5.98 15.08
N SER A 518 11.09 -6.18 16.06
CA SER A 518 11.67 -7.50 16.36
C SER A 518 10.61 -8.52 16.76
N LEU A 519 9.64 -8.17 17.62
CA LEU A 519 8.54 -9.07 17.98
C LEU A 519 7.72 -9.48 16.74
N ILE A 520 7.39 -8.50 15.89
CA ILE A 520 6.59 -8.71 14.68
C ILE A 520 7.35 -9.61 13.69
N LEU A 521 8.63 -9.35 13.46
CA LEU A 521 9.47 -10.11 12.53
C LEU A 521 9.75 -11.53 13.03
N SER A 522 10.02 -11.72 14.33
CA SER A 522 10.19 -13.06 14.90
C SER A 522 8.93 -13.93 14.72
N LEU A 523 7.73 -13.35 14.92
CA LEU A 523 6.48 -14.07 14.70
C LEU A 523 6.22 -14.37 13.21
N GLU A 524 6.63 -13.47 12.32
CA GLU A 524 6.60 -13.70 10.86
C GLU A 524 7.50 -14.88 10.47
N ASP A 525 8.74 -14.91 10.98
CA ASP A 525 9.68 -15.98 10.71
C ASP A 525 9.15 -17.34 11.19
N MET A 526 8.57 -17.38 12.39
CA MET A 526 7.91 -18.58 12.92
C MET A 526 6.77 -19.06 12.02
N LEU A 527 5.91 -18.14 11.54
CA LEU A 527 4.82 -18.49 10.62
C LEU A 527 5.36 -19.06 9.30
N MET A 528 6.39 -18.42 8.73
CA MET A 528 6.98 -18.88 7.48
C MET A 528 7.67 -20.23 7.63
N GLU A 529 8.35 -20.47 8.76
CA GLU A 529 8.95 -21.76 9.07
C GLU A 529 7.89 -22.86 9.23
N ASN A 530 6.81 -22.60 9.97
CA ASN A 530 5.69 -23.52 10.13
C ASN A 530 5.08 -23.93 8.76
N ARG A 531 4.86 -22.96 7.88
CA ARG A 531 4.35 -23.20 6.52
C ARG A 531 5.32 -24.00 5.65
N ARG A 532 6.63 -23.70 5.72
CA ARG A 532 7.66 -24.48 5.01
C ARG A 532 7.66 -25.94 5.47
N ARG A 533 7.66 -26.18 6.79
CA ARG A 533 7.60 -27.55 7.36
C ARG A 533 6.33 -28.31 6.94
N ALA A 534 5.18 -27.62 6.86
CA ALA A 534 3.94 -28.23 6.40
C ALA A 534 3.96 -28.59 4.89
N SER A 535 4.65 -27.79 4.07
CA SER A 535 4.78 -28.04 2.62
C SER A 535 5.75 -29.18 2.26
N HIS A 536 6.70 -29.47 3.14
CA HIS A 536 7.69 -30.54 2.97
C HIS A 536 7.67 -31.46 4.20
N PRO A 537 6.59 -32.26 4.40
CA PRO A 537 6.59 -33.23 5.48
C PRO A 537 7.78 -34.16 5.25
N ALA A 538 8.71 -34.19 6.22
CA ALA A 538 9.84 -35.11 6.17
C ALA A 538 9.29 -36.51 5.89
N SER A 539 9.77 -37.15 4.81
CA SER A 539 9.44 -38.53 4.48
C SER A 539 9.99 -39.42 5.60
N SER A 540 9.18 -39.65 6.62
CA SER A 540 9.45 -40.53 7.75
C SER A 540 8.90 -41.93 7.50
#